data_AF-A0A7W9J188-F1
#
_entry.id   AF-A0A7W9J188-F1
#
_cell.length_a   1.000
_cell.length_b   1.000
_cell.length_c   1.000
_cell.angle_alpha   90.00
_cell.angle_beta   90.00
_cell.angle_gamma   90.00
#
_symmetry.space_group_name_H-M   'P 1'
#
loop_
_entity.id
_entity.type
_entity.pdbx_description
1 polymer ?
#
loop_
_entity_poly.entity_id
_entity_poly.type
_entity_poly.pdbx_seq_one_letter_code
_entity_poly.pdbx_strand_id
1 'polypeptide(L)'
;MIAAPEAEATFALRMRQRRDALGISQKVLARKVSLERGWTEQATIARIETGKRGVSLADAIALAQALSCELGDLLTPVKCQACKDNPPAGYSCQTCGTSSERSTA
;
A
#
# COMPACT_ATOMS: atom_id res chain seq x y z
N MET A 1 -4.24 -17.30 -11.57
CA MET A 1 -3.30 -16.30 -12.15
C MET A 1 -3.94 -14.94 -11.98
N ILE A 2 -3.21 -13.93 -11.50
CA ILE A 2 -3.69 -12.53 -11.40
C ILE A 2 -3.33 -11.85 -12.72
N ALA A 3 -4.25 -11.13 -13.35
CA ALA A 3 -3.94 -10.40 -14.59
C ALA A 3 -3.09 -9.16 -14.30
N ALA A 4 -2.28 -8.69 -15.26
CA ALA A 4 -1.39 -7.54 -15.04
C ALA A 4 -2.11 -6.26 -14.58
N PRO A 5 -3.27 -5.86 -15.14
CA PRO A 5 -4.02 -4.70 -14.64
C PRO A 5 -4.53 -4.88 -13.19
N GLU A 6 -4.86 -6.11 -12.81
CA GLU A 6 -5.29 -6.44 -11.44
C GLU A 6 -4.11 -6.39 -10.45
N ALA A 7 -2.90 -6.74 -10.92
CA ALA A 7 -1.68 -6.65 -10.12
C ALA A 7 -1.34 -5.18 -9.81
N GLU A 8 -1.45 -4.28 -10.79
CA GLU A 8 -1.21 -2.84 -10.56
C GLU A 8 -2.21 -2.23 -9.57
N ALA A 9 -3.49 -2.56 -9.71
CA ALA A 9 -4.52 -2.10 -8.77
C ALA A 9 -4.32 -2.66 -7.35
N THR A 10 -3.93 -3.93 -7.24
CA THR A 10 -3.60 -4.57 -5.97
C THR A 10 -2.41 -3.89 -5.31
N PHE A 11 -1.34 -3.65 -6.08
CA PHE A 11 -0.15 -2.95 -5.62
C PHE A 11 -0.48 -1.56 -5.09
N ALA A 12 -1.21 -0.75 -5.86
CA ALA A 12 -1.59 0.60 -5.46
C ALA A 12 -2.40 0.61 -4.15
N LEU A 13 -3.36 -0.30 -4.01
CA LEU A 13 -4.18 -0.43 -2.81
C LEU A 13 -3.35 -0.85 -1.59
N ARG A 14 -2.56 -1.93 -1.70
CA ARG A 14 -1.75 -2.45 -0.60
C ARG A 14 -0.68 -1.46 -0.15
N MET A 15 -0.05 -0.79 -1.11
CA MET A 15 0.92 0.28 -0.84
C MET A 15 0.29 1.38 0.02
N ARG A 16 -0.90 1.87 -0.36
CA ARG A 16 -1.62 2.88 0.42
C ARG A 16 -1.99 2.37 1.82
N GLN A 17 -2.54 1.17 1.92
CA GLN A 17 -2.92 0.58 3.21
C GLN A 17 -1.72 0.45 4.15
N ARG A 18 -0.58 -0.03 3.63
CA ARG A 18 0.65 -0.15 4.43
C ARG A 18 1.18 1.21 4.85
N ARG A 19 1.13 2.20 3.96
CA ARG A 19 1.51 3.58 4.27
C ARG A 19 0.64 4.16 5.39
N ASP A 20 -0.69 4.00 5.28
CA ASP A 20 -1.66 4.49 6.26
C ASP A 20 -1.48 3.76 7.62
N ALA A 21 -1.20 2.45 7.61
CA ALA A 21 -0.93 1.66 8.83
C ALA A 21 0.36 2.09 9.55
N LEU A 22 1.37 2.59 8.81
CA LEU A 22 2.57 3.18 9.39
C LEU A 22 2.37 4.63 9.86
N GLY A 23 1.20 5.23 9.62
CA GLY A 23 0.90 6.61 9.98
C GLY A 23 1.75 7.65 9.23
N ILE A 24 2.34 7.31 8.09
CA ILE A 24 3.22 8.21 7.34
C ILE A 24 2.51 8.86 6.15
N SER A 25 2.87 10.10 5.84
CA SER A 25 2.35 10.79 4.66
C SER A 25 3.05 10.31 3.37
N GLN A 26 2.44 10.59 2.22
CA GLN A 26 3.05 10.33 0.91
C GLN A 26 4.39 11.06 0.73
N LYS A 27 4.54 12.25 1.33
CA LYS A 27 5.81 13.01 1.32
C LYS A 27 6.90 12.30 2.10
N VAL A 28 6.56 11.71 3.25
CA VAL A 28 7.50 10.93 4.05
C VAL A 28 7.90 9.66 3.30
N LEU A 29 6.95 8.96 2.68
CA LEU A 29 7.26 7.78 1.86
C LEU A 29 8.17 8.13 0.68
N ALA A 30 7.86 9.20 -0.06
CA ALA A 30 8.70 9.68 -1.16
C ALA A 30 10.14 9.96 -0.72
N ARG A 31 10.31 10.60 0.45
CA ARG A 31 11.63 10.83 1.05
C ARG A 31 12.35 9.53 1.38
N LYS A 32 11.67 8.53 1.97
CA LYS A 32 12.27 7.22 2.25
C LYS A 32 12.76 6.53 0.98
N VAL A 33 11.93 6.50 -0.08
CA VAL A 33 12.31 5.89 -1.37
C VAL A 33 13.47 6.66 -2.03
N SER A 34 13.50 7.98 -1.89
CA SER A 34 14.56 8.82 -2.45
C SER A 34 15.94 8.49 -1.87
N LEU A 35 16.01 8.05 -0.61
CA LEU A 35 17.29 7.64 0.01
C LEU A 35 17.89 6.41 -0.69
N GLU A 36 17.05 5.53 -1.22
CA GLU A 36 17.48 4.31 -1.93
C GLU A 36 17.68 4.53 -3.44
N ARG A 37 16.95 5.47 -4.04
CA ARG A 37 16.83 5.62 -5.50
C ARG A 37 17.34 6.94 -6.06
N GLY A 38 17.83 7.84 -5.20
CA GLY A 38 18.35 9.14 -5.59
C GLY A 38 17.28 10.21 -5.80
N TRP A 39 16.05 9.86 -6.23
CA TRP A 39 14.97 10.84 -6.38
C TRP A 39 13.56 10.22 -6.44
N THR A 40 12.62 10.73 -5.65
CA THR A 40 11.18 10.42 -5.72
C THR A 40 10.36 11.55 -5.08
N GLU A 41 9.28 11.96 -5.74
CA GLU A 41 8.41 13.03 -5.26
C GLU A 41 7.07 12.52 -4.69
N GLN A 42 6.45 13.31 -3.81
CA GLN A 42 5.12 13.01 -3.27
C GLN A 42 4.05 12.85 -4.36
N ALA A 43 4.12 13.64 -5.44
CA ALA A 43 3.22 13.51 -6.58
C ALA A 43 3.35 12.16 -7.31
N THR A 44 4.56 11.59 -7.34
CA THR A 44 4.81 10.26 -7.91
C THR A 44 4.14 9.19 -7.07
N ILE A 45 4.28 9.25 -5.74
CA ILE A 45 3.59 8.35 -4.80
C ILE A 45 2.07 8.43 -4.98
N ALA A 46 1.51 9.65 -5.04
CA ALA A 46 0.07 9.85 -5.23
C ALA A 46 -0.46 9.27 -6.54
N ARG A 47 0.31 9.40 -7.64
CA ARG A 47 -0.07 8.81 -8.95
C ARG A 47 -0.04 7.30 -8.94
N ILE A 48 0.93 6.68 -8.25
CA ILE A 48 0.98 5.22 -8.08
C ILE A 48 -0.23 4.74 -7.27
N GLU A 49 -0.49 5.36 -6.09
CA GLU A 49 -1.62 4.96 -5.23
C GLU A 49 -2.99 5.14 -5.89
N THR A 50 -3.10 5.99 -6.90
CA THR A 50 -4.34 6.21 -7.67
C THR A 50 -4.39 5.44 -8.98
N GLY A 51 -3.38 4.60 -9.27
CA GLY A 51 -3.30 3.83 -10.52
C GLY A 51 -3.06 4.69 -11.77
N LYS A 52 -2.73 5.97 -11.60
CA LYS A 52 -2.44 6.90 -12.71
C LYS A 52 -1.01 6.78 -13.24
N ARG A 53 -0.19 5.93 -12.62
CA ARG A 53 1.18 5.63 -13.02
C ARG A 53 1.52 4.20 -12.58
N GLY A 54 1.95 3.36 -13.52
CA GLY A 54 2.51 2.04 -13.23
C GLY A 54 3.86 2.13 -12.50
N VAL A 55 4.37 1.01 -12.01
CA VAL A 55 5.61 0.95 -11.23
C VAL A 55 6.59 -0.01 -11.90
N SER A 56 7.85 0.38 -12.00
CA SER A 56 8.89 -0.57 -12.41
C SER A 56 9.12 -1.59 -11.29
N LEU A 57 9.57 -2.80 -11.61
CA LEU A 57 9.89 -3.81 -10.60
C LEU A 57 10.92 -3.28 -9.57
N ALA A 58 11.90 -2.53 -10.06
CA ALA A 58 12.94 -1.96 -9.23
C ALA A 58 12.37 -0.90 -8.27
N ASP A 59 11.42 -0.06 -8.71
CA ASP A 59 10.73 0.89 -7.81
C ASP A 59 9.81 0.17 -6.81
N ALA A 60 9.16 -0.92 -7.24
CA ALA A 60 8.29 -1.71 -6.37
C ALA A 60 9.06 -2.34 -5.20
N ILE A 61 10.29 -2.83 -5.45
CA ILE A 61 11.18 -3.33 -4.39
C ILE A 61 11.57 -2.21 -3.42
N ALA A 62 11.97 -1.04 -3.93
CA ALA A 62 12.34 0.10 -3.08
C ALA A 62 11.15 0.59 -2.23
N LEU A 63 9.94 0.57 -2.79
CA LEU A 63 8.71 0.90 -2.08
C LEU A 63 8.42 -0.11 -0.96
N ALA A 64 8.55 -1.41 -1.23
CA ALA A 64 8.34 -2.46 -0.23
C ALA A 64 9.32 -2.30 0.96
N GLN A 65 10.59 -2.02 0.66
CA GLN A 65 11.61 -1.73 1.69
C GLN A 65 11.26 -0.48 2.51
N ALA A 66 10.90 0.63 1.85
CA ALA A 66 10.51 1.88 2.52
C ALA A 66 9.25 1.74 3.41
N LEU A 67 8.39 0.77 3.08
CA LEU A 67 7.18 0.39 3.81
C LEU A 67 7.40 -0.78 4.80
N SER A 68 8.64 -1.25 4.93
CA SER A 68 9.02 -2.33 5.84
C SER A 68 8.12 -3.57 5.68
N CYS A 69 7.96 -4.03 4.44
CA CYS A 69 7.19 -5.21 4.07
C CYS A 69 7.86 -5.93 2.89
N GLU A 70 7.40 -7.14 2.57
CA GLU A 70 7.87 -7.87 1.39
C GLU A 70 7.10 -7.41 0.14
N LEU A 71 7.71 -7.54 -1.04
CA LEU A 71 7.01 -7.23 -2.30
C LEU A 71 5.74 -8.10 -2.47
N GLY A 72 5.77 -9.33 -1.96
CA GLY A 72 4.61 -10.24 -1.97
C GLY A 72 3.40 -9.67 -1.22
N ASP A 73 3.61 -8.93 -0.13
CA ASP A 73 2.53 -8.29 0.62
C ASP A 73 1.78 -7.25 -0.23
N LEU A 74 2.52 -6.56 -1.11
CA LEU A 74 1.96 -5.56 -2.02
C LEU A 74 1.23 -6.17 -3.22
N LEU A 75 1.54 -7.42 -3.58
CA LEU A 75 0.92 -8.12 -4.71
C LEU A 75 -0.21 -9.07 -4.29
N THR A 76 -0.41 -9.28 -2.99
CA THR A 76 -1.44 -10.18 -2.48
C THR A 76 -2.82 -9.54 -2.58
N PRO A 77 -3.77 -10.11 -3.34
CA PRO A 77 -5.13 -9.58 -3.45
C PRO A 77 -5.81 -9.48 -2.08
N VAL A 78 -6.78 -8.57 -1.97
CA VAL A 78 -7.62 -8.51 -0.77
C VAL A 78 -8.54 -9.72 -0.69
N LYS A 79 -8.68 -10.28 0.51
CA LYS A 79 -9.58 -11.42 0.75
C LYS A 79 -11.04 -10.97 0.80
N CYS A 80 -11.28 -9.77 1.34
CA CYS A 80 -12.61 -9.16 1.39
C CYS A 80 -12.66 -7.89 0.56
N GLN A 81 -13.51 -7.86 -0.48
CA GLN A 81 -13.71 -6.68 -1.31
C GLN A 81 -14.47 -5.55 -0.59
N ALA A 82 -15.28 -5.88 0.42
CA ALA A 82 -16.09 -4.90 1.15
C ALA A 82 -15.23 -4.00 2.06
N CYS A 83 -14.33 -4.59 2.86
CA CYS A 83 -13.44 -3.83 3.74
C CYS A 83 -12.02 -3.68 3.20
N LYS A 84 -11.69 -4.35 2.09
CA LYS A 84 -10.34 -4.42 1.51
C LYS A 84 -9.29 -4.91 2.52
N ASP A 85 -9.68 -5.80 3.43
CA ASP A 85 -8.87 -6.28 4.58
C ASP A 85 -8.42 -5.17 5.55
N ASN A 86 -9.00 -3.97 5.47
CA ASN A 86 -8.64 -2.83 6.34
C ASN A 86 -9.91 -2.11 6.84
N PRO A 87 -10.67 -2.73 7.77
CA PRO A 87 -11.85 -2.09 8.34
C PRO A 87 -11.47 -0.84 9.16
N PRO A 88 -12.36 0.16 9.28
CA PRO A 88 -12.11 1.35 10.10
C PRO A 88 -11.79 1.01 11.55
N ALA A 89 -10.89 1.77 12.18
CA ALA A 89 -10.41 1.49 13.54
C ALA A 89 -11.57 1.34 14.54
N GLY A 90 -11.59 0.22 15.28
CA GLY A 90 -12.62 -0.09 16.26
C GLY A 90 -13.90 -0.69 15.69
N TYR A 91 -13.92 -1.05 14.40
CA TYR A 91 -15.03 -1.74 13.74
C TYR A 91 -14.60 -3.11 13.20
N SER A 92 -15.52 -4.06 13.22
CA SER A 92 -15.38 -5.33 12.53
C SER A 92 -16.16 -5.30 11.22
N CYS A 93 -15.59 -5.89 10.17
CA CYS A 93 -16.29 -6.04 8.90
C CYS A 93 -17.38 -7.11 9.05
N GLN A 94 -18.64 -6.72 8.85
CA GLN A 94 -19.78 -7.62 8.94
C GLN A 94 -19.78 -8.72 7.86
N THR A 95 -19.06 -8.51 6.76
CA THR A 95 -18.99 -9.48 5.65
C THR A 95 -17.95 -10.58 5.87
N CYS A 96 -16.77 -10.25 6.40
CA CYS A 96 -15.66 -11.20 6.52
C CYS A 96 -15.15 -11.42 7.95
N GLY A 97 -15.68 -10.70 8.95
CA GLY A 97 -15.29 -10.81 10.35
C GLY A 97 -13.94 -10.18 10.72
N THR A 98 -13.17 -9.66 9.75
CA THR A 98 -11.91 -8.97 10.03
C THR A 98 -12.15 -7.78 10.95
N SER A 99 -11.32 -7.64 11.99
CA SER A 99 -11.42 -6.58 12.99
C SER A 99 -10.11 -5.81 13.05
N SER A 100 -10.17 -4.48 13.11
CA SER A 100 -9.00 -3.62 13.35
C SER A 100 -9.04 -3.10 14.78
N GLU A 101 -8.08 -3.55 15.58
CA GLU A 101 -7.95 -3.13 16.98
C GLU A 101 -7.69 -1.61 17.06
N ARG A 102 -8.31 -0.94 18.03
CA ARG A 102 -8.01 0.46 18.32
C ARG A 102 -6.60 0.53 18.89
N SER A 103 -5.65 1.09 18.15
CA SER A 103 -4.32 1.42 18.68
C SER A 103 -4.50 2.44 19.81
N THR A 104 -4.44 1.97 21.06
CA THR A 104 -4.31 2.80 22.24
C THR A 104 -2.88 3.36 22.25
N ALA A 105 -2.72 4.58 21.73
CA ALA A 105 -1.52 5.39 21.91
C ALA A 105 -1.81 6.49 22.93
#